data_AF-A0A1M7QL79-F1
#
_entry.id   AF-A0A1M7QL79-F1
#
_cell.length_a   1.000
_cell.length_b   1.000
_cell.length_c   1.000
_cell.angle_alpha   90.00
_cell.angle_beta   90.00
_cell.angle_gamma   90.00
#
_symmetry.space_group_name_H-M   'P 1'
#
loop_
_entity.id
_entity.type
_entity.pdbx_description
1 polymer ?
#
loop_
_entity_poly.entity_id
_entity_poly.type
_entity_poly.pdbx_seq_one_letter_code
_entity_poly.pdbx_strand_id
1 'polypeptide(L)'
;MTSRLKVELTALAELASGLKGSADTLDDLLTRLDTGMKRFENAWEGEARDRFRTVFAQWRQTSADLHRMLDEMHHVTHTAHGNYHAAETANLRIWGGR
;
A
#
# COMPACT_ATOMS: atom_id res chain seq x y z
N MET A 1 5.17 20.29 20.53
CA MET A 1 5.33 18.84 20.27
C MET A 1 4.22 18.28 19.38
N THR A 2 2.95 18.62 19.62
CA THR A 2 1.78 18.16 18.83
C THR A 2 1.82 18.52 17.33
N SER A 3 2.25 19.74 16.97
CA SER A 3 2.34 20.13 15.55
C SER A 3 3.35 19.30 14.75
N ARG A 4 4.48 18.92 15.38
CA ARG A 4 5.48 18.06 14.73
C ARG A 4 4.89 16.69 14.43
N LEU A 5 4.16 16.11 15.38
CA LEU A 5 3.54 14.80 15.19
C LEU A 5 2.47 14.80 14.08
N LYS A 6 1.68 15.88 13.97
CA LYS A 6 0.73 16.05 12.87
C LYS A 6 1.43 16.06 11.51
N VAL A 7 2.54 16.80 11.40
CA VAL A 7 3.34 16.87 10.16
C VAL A 7 3.92 15.49 9.79
N GLU A 8 4.46 14.75 10.76
CA GLU A 8 5.00 13.40 10.52
C GLU A 8 3.90 12.41 10.08
N LEU A 9 2.70 12.49 10.66
CA LEU A 9 1.56 11.66 10.25
C LEU A 9 1.08 12.01 8.84
N THR A 10 1.04 13.28 8.48
CA THR A 10 0.71 13.70 7.10
C THR A 10 1.76 13.21 6.11
N ALA A 11 3.05 13.38 6.41
CA ALA A 11 4.13 12.90 5.55
C ALA A 11 4.09 11.37 5.36
N LEU A 12 3.76 10.61 6.42
CA LEU A 12 3.59 9.17 6.34
C LEU A 12 2.41 8.78 5.43
N ALA A 13 1.29 9.49 5.52
CA ALA A 13 0.13 9.25 4.65
C ALA A 13 0.45 9.52 3.17
N GLU A 14 1.17 10.60 2.87
CA GLU A 14 1.59 10.94 1.51
C GLU A 14 2.54 9.89 0.93
N LEU A 15 3.54 9.45 1.72
CA LEU A 15 4.46 8.39 1.32
C LEU A 15 3.73 7.07 1.07
N ALA A 16 2.79 6.69 1.94
CA ALA A 16 1.96 5.49 1.76
C ALA A 16 1.12 5.58 0.48
N SER A 17 0.54 6.74 0.17
CA SER A 17 -0.21 6.97 -1.07
C SER A 17 0.67 6.87 -2.32
N GLY A 18 1.89 7.44 -2.29
CA GLY A 18 2.84 7.34 -3.40
C GLY A 18 3.30 5.91 -3.64
N LEU A 19 3.52 5.16 -2.56
CA LEU A 19 3.91 3.75 -2.64
C LEU A 19 2.74 2.86 -3.11
N LYS A 20 1.49 3.20 -2.77
CA LYS A 20 0.29 2.54 -3.32
C LYS A 20 0.21 2.69 -4.83
N GLY A 21 0.39 3.89 -5.38
CA GLY A 21 0.41 4.08 -6.83
C GLY A 21 1.53 3.30 -7.53
N SER A 22 2.68 3.13 -6.87
CA SER A 22 3.77 2.28 -7.37
C SER A 22 3.40 0.79 -7.35
N ALA A 23 2.71 0.34 -6.29
CA ALA A 23 2.19 -1.03 -6.18
C ALA A 23 1.11 -1.32 -7.23
N ASP A 24 0.19 -0.38 -7.48
CA ASP A 24 -0.84 -0.50 -8.53
C ASP A 24 -0.17 -0.64 -9.91
N THR A 25 0.87 0.17 -10.17
CA THR A 25 1.66 0.09 -11.42
C THR A 25 2.34 -1.28 -11.57
N LEU A 26 2.88 -1.84 -10.48
CA LEU A 26 3.48 -3.17 -10.48
C LEU A 26 2.44 -4.25 -10.82
N ASP A 27 1.24 -4.17 -10.26
CA ASP A 27 0.18 -5.15 -10.52
C ASP A 27 -0.29 -5.13 -11.98
N ASP A 28 -0.41 -3.93 -12.55
CA ASP A 28 -0.71 -3.72 -13.97
C ASP A 28 0.34 -4.35 -14.88
N LEU A 29 1.63 -4.16 -14.57
CA LEU A 29 2.73 -4.75 -15.33
C LEU A 29 2.71 -6.28 -15.24
N LEU A 30 2.46 -6.84 -14.06
CA LEU A 30 2.32 -8.29 -13.87
C LEU A 30 1.12 -8.84 -14.67
N THR A 31 0.01 -8.12 -14.70
CA THR A 31 -1.19 -8.52 -15.47
C THR A 31 -0.94 -8.49 -16.98
N ARG A 32 -0.23 -7.47 -17.48
CA ARG A 32 0.19 -7.39 -18.88
C ARG A 32 1.16 -8.51 -19.24
N LEU A 33 2.08 -8.84 -18.35
CA LEU A 33 3.03 -9.94 -18.52
C LEU A 33 2.29 -11.29 -18.61
N ASP A 34 1.35 -11.57 -17.71
CA ASP A 34 0.53 -12.79 -17.74
C ASP A 34 -0.26 -12.91 -19.05
N THR A 35 -0.91 -11.82 -19.46
CA THR A 35 -1.69 -11.77 -20.71
C THR A 35 -0.80 -12.01 -21.93
N GLY A 36 0.40 -11.41 -21.95
CA GLY A 36 1.38 -11.64 -23.01
C GLY A 36 1.85 -13.09 -23.03
N MET A 37 2.17 -13.65 -21.86
CA MET A 37 2.66 -15.02 -21.73
C MET A 37 1.63 -16.06 -22.20
N LYS A 38 0.35 -15.89 -21.85
CA LYS A 38 -0.74 -16.76 -22.33
C LYS A 38 -0.83 -16.88 -23.86
N ARG A 39 -0.39 -15.84 -24.60
CA ARG A 39 -0.35 -15.90 -26.08
C ARG A 39 0.76 -16.80 -26.61
N PHE A 40 1.84 -16.95 -25.87
CA PHE A 40 3.00 -17.77 -26.23
C PHE A 40 3.03 -19.13 -25.52
N GLU A 41 2.05 -19.41 -24.67
CA GLU A 41 1.99 -20.61 -23.83
C GLU A 41 2.00 -21.91 -24.63
N ASN A 42 1.43 -21.91 -25.84
CA ASN A 42 1.45 -23.06 -26.76
C ASN A 42 2.80 -23.26 -27.46
N ALA A 43 3.67 -22.25 -27.49
CA ALA A 43 5.00 -22.31 -28.10
C ALA A 43 6.12 -22.48 -27.07
N TRP A 44 5.82 -22.22 -25.79
CA TRP A 44 6.78 -22.24 -24.69
C TRP A 44 6.40 -23.35 -23.68
N GLU A 45 6.86 -24.57 -23.97
CA GLU A 45 6.66 -25.75 -23.14
C GLU A 45 7.91 -26.12 -22.32
N GLY A 46 7.74 -26.99 -21.33
CA GLY A 46 8.84 -27.57 -20.54
C GLY A 46 9.24 -26.77 -19.30
N GLU A 47 10.45 -27.04 -18.79
CA GLU A 47 10.96 -26.56 -17.50
C GLU A 47 10.95 -25.02 -17.36
N ALA A 48 11.15 -24.30 -18.46
CA ALA A 48 11.13 -22.84 -18.48
C ALA A 48 9.74 -22.26 -18.14
N ARG A 49 8.66 -22.92 -18.60
CA ARG A 49 7.28 -22.52 -18.27
C ARG A 49 6.98 -22.70 -16.79
N ASP A 50 7.41 -23.83 -16.23
CA ASP A 50 7.10 -24.16 -14.83
C ASP A 50 7.90 -23.27 -13.87
N ARG A 51 9.16 -22.96 -14.20
CA ARG A 51 9.95 -21.96 -13.48
C ARG A 51 9.34 -20.57 -13.59
N PHE A 52 8.91 -20.15 -14.80
CA PHE A 52 8.24 -18.87 -14.98
C PHE A 52 6.98 -18.77 -14.12
N ARG A 53 6.10 -19.77 -14.16
CA ARG A 53 4.87 -19.80 -13.34
C ARG A 53 5.16 -19.69 -11.85
N THR A 54 6.22 -20.36 -11.38
CA THR A 54 6.63 -20.30 -9.97
C THR A 54 7.08 -18.90 -9.57
N VAL A 55 7.97 -18.28 -10.35
CA VAL A 55 8.46 -16.91 -10.10
C VAL A 55 7.33 -15.89 -10.22
N PHE A 56 6.47 -16.06 -11.23
CA PHE A 56 5.32 -15.19 -11.46
C PHE A 56 4.33 -15.24 -10.29
N ALA A 57 4.06 -16.43 -9.76
CA ALA A 57 3.21 -16.59 -8.57
C ALA A 57 3.82 -15.89 -7.34
N GLN A 58 5.14 -15.98 -7.15
CA GLN A 58 5.83 -15.27 -6.06
C GLN A 58 5.72 -13.75 -6.20
N TRP A 59 5.86 -13.22 -7.42
CA TRP A 59 5.69 -11.79 -7.67
C TRP A 59 4.25 -11.32 -7.42
N ARG A 60 3.25 -12.09 -7.87
CA ARG A 60 1.84 -11.79 -7.58
C ARG A 60 1.56 -11.80 -6.08
N GLN A 61 2.08 -12.79 -5.35
CA GLN A 61 1.94 -12.85 -3.89
C GLN A 61 2.58 -11.63 -3.22
N THR A 62 3.82 -11.30 -3.60
CA THR A 62 4.54 -10.17 -3.01
C THR A 62 3.86 -8.84 -3.32
N SER A 63 3.32 -8.66 -4.54
CA SER A 63 2.51 -7.49 -4.92
C SER A 63 1.27 -7.37 -4.04
N ALA A 64 0.54 -8.47 -3.83
CA ALA A 64 -0.65 -8.48 -2.98
C ALA A 64 -0.30 -8.16 -1.50
N ASP A 65 0.82 -8.69 -1.01
CA ASP A 65 1.29 -8.43 0.36
C ASP A 65 1.66 -6.95 0.54
N LEU A 66 2.34 -6.36 -0.44
CA LEU A 66 2.67 -4.94 -0.45
C LEU A 66 1.40 -4.08 -0.38
N HIS A 67 0.39 -4.38 -1.20
CA HIS A 67 -0.88 -3.65 -1.15
C HIS A 67 -1.54 -3.72 0.22
N ARG A 68 -1.60 -4.91 0.83
CA ARG A 68 -2.19 -5.08 2.16
C ARG A 68 -1.47 -4.24 3.22
N MET A 69 -0.14 -4.26 3.22
CA MET A 69 0.65 -3.46 4.17
C MET A 69 0.43 -1.96 3.98
N LEU A 70 0.29 -1.48 2.75
CA LEU A 70 0.05 -0.07 2.46
C LEU A 70 -1.34 0.39 2.89
N ASP A 71 -2.36 -0.44 2.65
CA ASP A 71 -3.72 -0.17 3.11
C ASP A 71 -3.78 -0.15 4.65
N GLU A 72 -3.04 -1.05 5.33
CA GLU A 72 -2.92 -1.06 6.79
C GLU A 72 -2.21 0.21 7.31
N MET A 73 -1.10 0.62 6.70
CA MET A 73 -0.40 1.86 7.05
C MET A 73 -1.32 3.08 6.89
N HIS A 74 -2.11 3.14 5.82
CA HIS A 74 -3.07 4.20 5.59
C HIS A 74 -4.15 4.23 6.68
N HIS A 75 -4.69 3.06 7.04
CA HIS A 75 -5.69 2.94 8.11
C HIS A 75 -5.16 3.38 9.48
N VAL A 76 -3.96 2.92 9.86
CA VAL A 76 -3.31 3.29 11.12
C VAL A 76 -3.05 4.79 11.18
N THR A 77 -2.54 5.37 10.08
CA THR A 77 -2.23 6.81 10.01
C THR A 77 -3.50 7.66 10.13
N HIS A 78 -4.58 7.27 9.45
CA HIS A 78 -5.87 7.96 9.55
C HIS A 78 -6.45 7.88 10.96
N THR A 79 -6.38 6.70 11.59
CA THR A 79 -6.86 6.48 12.96
C THR A 79 -6.07 7.31 13.96
N ALA A 80 -4.73 7.35 13.83
CA ALA A 80 -3.88 8.19 14.65
C ALA A 80 -4.24 9.67 14.50
N HIS A 81 -4.43 10.15 13.26
CA HIS A 81 -4.81 11.53 12.99
C HIS A 81 -6.15 11.90 13.65
N GLY A 82 -7.17 11.04 13.53
CA GLY A 82 -8.48 11.23 14.16
C GLY A 82 -8.41 11.26 15.69
N ASN A 83 -7.66 10.34 16.30
CA ASN A 83 -7.48 10.29 17.75
C ASN A 83 -6.76 11.54 18.27
N TYR A 84 -5.73 12.03 17.56
CA TYR A 84 -5.03 13.26 17.94
C TYR A 84 -5.93 14.49 17.85
N HIS A 85 -6.72 14.62 16.78
CA HIS A 85 -7.66 15.74 16.63
C HIS A 85 -8.76 15.73 17.70
N ALA A 86 -9.29 14.55 18.02
CA ALA A 86 -10.29 14.37 19.07
C ALA A 86 -9.74 14.75 20.45
N ALA A 87 -8.52 14.32 20.78
CA ALA A 87 -7.86 14.65 22.05
C ALA A 87 -7.58 16.16 22.18
N GLU A 88 -7.14 16.82 21.11
CA GLU A 88 -6.92 18.27 21.10
C GLU A 88 -8.23 19.04 21.27
N THR A 89 -9.28 18.68 20.52
CA THR A 89 -10.61 19.28 20.66
C THR A 89 -11.18 19.08 22.06
N ALA A 90 -11.01 17.88 22.63
CA ALA A 90 -11.44 17.59 24.00
C ALA A 90 -10.69 18.44 25.03
N ASN A 91 -9.38 18.59 24.89
CA ASN A 91 -8.58 19.46 25.75
C ASN A 91 -8.97 20.93 25.59
N LEU A 92 -9.13 21.43 24.36
CA LEU A 92 -9.60 22.80 24.13
C LEU A 92 -10.99 23.05 24.73
N ARG A 93 -11.89 22.06 24.71
CA ARG A 93 -13.21 22.16 25.35
C ARG A 93 -13.14 22.17 26.88
N ILE A 94 -12.26 21.36 27.47
CA ILE A 94 -12.09 21.30 28.93
C ILE A 94 -11.40 22.57 29.46
N TRP A 95 -10.47 23.14 28.69
CA TRP A 95 -9.61 24.25 29.14
C TRP A 95 -10.04 25.63 28.61
N GLY A 96 -10.81 25.68 27.52
CA GLY A 96 -11.42 26.88 26.94
C GLY A 96 -12.85 27.15 27.44
N GLY A 97 -13.38 26.30 28.32
CA GLY A 97 -14.60 26.56 29.07
C GLY A 97 -14.32 27.46 30.28
N ARG A 98 -13.98 28.72 30.03
CA ARG A 98 -14.04 29.83 30.99
C ARG A 98 -14.43 31.11 30.28
#